data_AF-A0A1H0TUR6-F1
#
_entry.id   AF-A0A1H0TUR6-F1
#
_cell.length_a   1.000
_cell.length_b   1.000
_cell.length_c   1.000
_cell.angle_alpha   90.00
_cell.angle_beta   90.00
_cell.angle_gamma   90.00
#
_symmetry.space_group_name_H-M   'P 1'
#
loop_
_entity.id
_entity.type
_entity.pdbx_description
1 polymer ?
#
loop_
_entity_poly.entity_id
_entity_poly.type
_entity_poly.pdbx_seq_one_letter_code
_entity_poly.pdbx_strand_id
1 'polypeptide(L)'
;MSDFLFATLDAGGNLPPALGIGRELLRQGHRVRFLGHARQATAVEATGAEFIPYRHAAPLDLAVPAAAHRQFAAMLSAFSDAGIGRDLVAEARREPPDVVVIDCLLLGAIEAAATAGLRHVVLVHSFFAFFDGPFRHGPMGAALSLKGLPPRRVMQQAERVLVCADPVLDPAGSWDRVSWESAPDKVVWSGAVVDDVVAAGAGTPSAEQLVGVPPPSAAPSSGVSAAGTLSPGPSAAGPPRVLVSLSSTAFPGQQEVLQKILDAASGLPVELIVTTGPAVDPASLSVPGNASVHRYVDHNRIMPDCRAVICHGGHATSMRALAHGLPVMVLPMHPLMDQHMVGKAISNAGAGVLLKRTSSPDQIGAALAALLASESHLKAAVYIGNRLRRGAGARAGARILADLAG
;
A
#
# COMPACT_ATOMS: atom_id res chain seq x y z
N MET A 1 5.70 -20.98 -19.89
CA MET A 1 6.58 -20.29 -18.93
C MET A 1 6.90 -18.95 -19.53
N SER A 2 6.60 -17.86 -18.83
CA SER A 2 6.68 -16.49 -19.37
C SER A 2 7.58 -15.62 -18.50
N ASP A 3 8.14 -14.55 -19.03
CA ASP A 3 9.01 -13.58 -18.37
C ASP A 3 8.29 -12.24 -18.18
N PHE A 4 8.28 -11.74 -16.94
CA PHE A 4 7.66 -10.48 -16.56
C PHE A 4 8.69 -9.50 -16.02
N LEU A 5 8.67 -8.28 -16.55
CA LEU A 5 9.50 -7.17 -16.06
C LEU A 5 8.63 -6.11 -15.39
N PHE A 6 8.75 -5.98 -14.07
CA PHE A 6 8.07 -4.94 -13.29
C PHE A 6 8.95 -3.68 -13.22
N ALA A 7 8.36 -2.50 -13.41
CA ALA A 7 9.00 -1.21 -13.18
C ALA A 7 8.29 -0.48 -12.04
N THR A 8 8.99 -0.27 -10.92
CA THR A 8 8.42 0.31 -9.70
C THR A 8 9.12 1.59 -9.26
N LEU A 9 8.39 2.41 -8.49
CA LEU A 9 8.90 3.61 -7.83
C LEU A 9 9.11 3.35 -6.33
N ASP A 10 10.10 3.98 -5.71
CA ASP A 10 10.24 3.96 -4.25
C ASP A 10 9.33 5.04 -3.60
N ALA A 11 8.04 4.74 -3.53
CA ALA A 11 7.02 5.60 -2.93
C ALA A 11 6.22 4.89 -1.80
N GLY A 12 6.76 3.78 -1.29
CA GLY A 12 6.23 2.99 -0.18
C GLY A 12 4.95 2.20 -0.49
N GLY A 13 3.86 2.88 -0.83
CA GLY A 13 2.52 2.28 -0.98
C GLY A 13 2.29 1.49 -2.27
N ASN A 14 3.16 1.66 -3.26
CA ASN A 14 3.00 1.12 -4.60
C ASN A 14 3.69 -0.24 -4.80
N LEU A 15 4.75 -0.51 -4.05
CA LEU A 15 5.53 -1.74 -4.14
C LEU A 15 4.75 -3.00 -3.67
N PRO A 16 3.97 -2.97 -2.56
CA PRO A 16 3.36 -4.20 -2.04
C PRO A 16 2.42 -4.94 -3.02
N PRO A 17 1.52 -4.26 -3.76
CA PRO A 17 0.71 -4.96 -4.78
C PRO A 17 1.55 -5.62 -5.87
N ALA A 18 2.60 -4.94 -6.35
CA ALA A 18 3.50 -5.49 -7.36
C ALA A 18 4.26 -6.72 -6.84
N LEU A 19 4.77 -6.69 -5.60
CA LEU A 19 5.42 -7.83 -4.96
C LEU A 19 4.45 -9.01 -4.75
N GLY A 20 3.21 -8.73 -4.37
CA GLY A 20 2.18 -9.76 -4.19
C GLY A 20 1.91 -10.51 -5.49
N ILE A 21 1.69 -9.78 -6.58
CA ILE A 21 1.47 -10.35 -7.92
C ILE A 21 2.72 -11.08 -8.42
N GLY A 22 3.90 -10.47 -8.26
CA GLY A 22 5.19 -11.08 -8.65
C GLY A 22 5.45 -12.41 -7.96
N ARG A 23 5.20 -12.50 -6.64
CA ARG A 23 5.32 -13.75 -5.88
C ARG A 23 4.39 -14.84 -6.40
N GLU A 24 3.18 -14.48 -6.78
CA GLU A 24 2.20 -15.43 -7.32
C GLU A 24 2.57 -15.91 -8.72
N LEU A 25 3.12 -15.04 -9.58
CA LEU A 25 3.69 -15.42 -10.87
C LEU A 25 4.87 -16.39 -10.72
N LEU A 26 5.78 -16.12 -9.77
CA LEU A 26 6.87 -17.05 -9.43
C LEU A 26 6.35 -18.42 -8.97
N ARG A 27 5.31 -18.42 -8.12
CA ARG A 27 4.66 -19.67 -7.65
C ARG A 27 4.05 -20.48 -8.80
N GLN A 28 3.59 -19.82 -9.85
CA GLN A 28 3.07 -20.43 -11.08
C GLN A 28 4.18 -20.87 -12.05
N GLY A 29 5.46 -20.67 -11.71
CA GLY A 29 6.61 -21.10 -12.50
C GLY A 29 7.06 -20.11 -13.57
N HIS A 30 6.56 -18.87 -13.56
CA HIS A 30 7.03 -17.80 -14.44
C HIS A 30 8.32 -17.17 -13.90
N ARG A 31 9.05 -16.47 -14.78
CA ARG A 31 10.19 -15.64 -14.39
C ARG A 31 9.73 -14.22 -14.10
N VAL A 32 10.23 -13.63 -13.02
CA VAL A 32 9.87 -12.28 -12.60
C VAL A 32 11.12 -11.47 -12.25
N ARG A 33 11.24 -10.31 -12.88
CA ARG A 33 12.31 -9.32 -12.67
C ARG A 33 11.70 -7.99 -12.26
N PHE A 34 12.37 -7.25 -11.37
CA PHE A 34 11.96 -5.92 -10.95
C PHE A 34 13.06 -4.91 -11.24
N LEU A 35 12.73 -3.90 -12.04
CA LEU A 35 13.49 -2.69 -12.22
C LEU A 35 13.02 -1.64 -11.20
N GLY A 36 13.93 -1.16 -10.34
CA GLY A 36 13.57 -0.32 -9.20
C GLY A 36 14.71 0.50 -8.61
N HIS A 37 14.40 1.30 -7.59
CA HIS A 37 15.42 2.02 -6.82
C HIS A 37 16.13 1.04 -5.88
N ALA A 38 17.43 1.24 -5.63
CA ALA A 38 18.25 0.31 -4.85
C ALA A 38 17.68 -0.08 -3.46
N ARG A 39 16.92 0.82 -2.81
CA ARG A 39 16.27 0.53 -1.51
C ARG A 39 15.20 -0.56 -1.59
N GLN A 40 14.69 -0.87 -2.78
CA GLN A 40 13.67 -1.89 -3.00
C GLN A 40 14.27 -3.29 -3.13
N ALA A 41 15.61 -3.42 -3.29
CA ALA A 41 16.29 -4.69 -3.56
C ALA A 41 15.93 -5.77 -2.54
N THR A 42 16.11 -5.51 -1.25
CA THR A 42 15.84 -6.49 -0.19
C THR A 42 14.39 -6.97 -0.19
N ALA A 43 13.43 -6.06 -0.42
CA ALA A 43 12.02 -6.41 -0.44
C ALA A 43 11.63 -7.25 -1.68
N VAL A 44 12.25 -6.96 -2.83
CA VAL A 44 12.08 -7.72 -4.07
C VAL A 44 12.71 -9.10 -3.95
N GLU A 45 13.98 -9.18 -3.55
CA GLU A 45 14.75 -10.43 -3.46
C GLU A 45 14.12 -11.40 -2.45
N ALA A 46 13.52 -10.89 -1.36
CA ALA A 46 12.77 -11.70 -0.40
C ALA A 46 11.53 -12.39 -1.00
N THR A 47 11.08 -11.99 -2.20
CA THR A 47 10.03 -12.72 -2.95
C THR A 47 10.56 -13.85 -3.82
N GLY A 48 11.88 -13.91 -4.03
CA GLY A 48 12.53 -14.79 -5.02
C GLY A 48 12.65 -14.19 -6.41
N ALA A 49 12.20 -12.95 -6.62
CA ALA A 49 12.35 -12.24 -7.89
C ALA A 49 13.76 -11.66 -8.05
N GLU A 50 14.19 -11.52 -9.31
CA GLU A 50 15.45 -10.87 -9.65
C GLU A 50 15.29 -9.34 -9.52
N PHE A 51 16.23 -8.67 -8.85
CA PHE A 51 16.25 -7.21 -8.73
C PHE A 51 17.27 -6.57 -9.67
N ILE A 52 16.87 -5.50 -10.34
CA ILE A 52 17.67 -4.72 -11.27
C ILE A 52 17.59 -3.25 -10.85
N PRO A 53 18.70 -2.62 -10.44
CA PRO A 53 18.69 -1.21 -10.06
C PRO A 53 18.58 -0.32 -11.31
N TYR A 54 17.83 0.78 -11.19
CA TYR A 54 17.94 1.88 -12.15
C TYR A 54 19.37 2.42 -12.21
N ARG A 55 19.83 2.74 -13.42
CA ARG A 55 21.16 3.33 -13.71
C ARG A 55 21.07 4.84 -13.90
N HIS A 56 19.97 5.31 -14.46
CA HIS A 56 19.78 6.70 -14.87
C HIS A 56 18.64 7.42 -14.13
N ALA A 57 17.93 6.73 -13.23
CA ALA A 57 16.89 7.36 -12.42
C ALA A 57 17.47 8.46 -11.54
N ALA A 58 16.76 9.58 -11.46
CA ALA A 58 17.09 10.65 -10.55
C ALA A 58 17.00 10.14 -9.10
N PRO A 59 17.93 10.54 -8.21
CA PRO A 59 17.80 10.22 -6.80
C PRO A 59 16.48 10.76 -6.25
N LEU A 60 15.64 9.85 -5.76
CA LEU A 60 14.41 10.19 -5.08
C LEU A 60 14.46 9.64 -3.65
N ASP A 61 14.31 10.53 -2.69
CA ASP A 61 14.08 10.14 -1.30
C ASP A 61 12.84 10.87 -0.77
N LEU A 62 11.69 10.22 -0.92
CA LEU A 62 10.42 10.73 -0.41
C LEU A 62 10.31 10.63 1.12
N ALA A 63 11.26 9.99 1.81
CA ALA A 63 11.32 9.95 3.27
C ALA A 63 11.95 11.20 3.88
N VAL A 64 12.60 12.06 3.09
CA VAL A 64 13.20 13.29 3.59
C VAL A 64 12.14 14.40 3.64
N PRO A 65 11.89 15.02 4.80
CA PRO A 65 10.98 16.15 4.90
C PRO A 65 11.43 17.31 4.00
N ALA A 66 10.50 17.85 3.23
CA ALA A 66 10.75 19.01 2.39
C ALA A 66 9.53 19.91 2.32
N ALA A 67 9.73 21.18 1.96
CA ALA A 67 8.64 22.11 1.73
C ALA A 67 7.74 21.61 0.58
N ALA A 68 6.43 21.88 0.66
CA ALA A 68 5.43 21.35 -0.26
C ALA A 68 5.76 21.56 -1.75
N HIS A 69 6.29 22.73 -2.12
CA HIS A 69 6.70 23.01 -3.51
C HIS A 69 7.87 22.13 -3.97
N ARG A 70 8.84 21.83 -3.09
CA ARG A 70 9.96 20.92 -3.40
C ARG A 70 9.49 19.48 -3.49
N GLN A 71 8.58 19.05 -2.61
CA GLN A 71 7.96 17.73 -2.69
C GLN A 71 7.16 17.56 -3.99
N PHE A 72 6.38 18.58 -4.37
CA PHE A 72 5.66 18.60 -5.65
C PHE A 72 6.63 18.49 -6.83
N ALA A 73 7.70 19.27 -6.84
CA ALA A 73 8.73 19.21 -7.88
C ALA A 73 9.43 17.83 -7.93
N ALA A 74 9.73 17.23 -6.78
CA ALA A 74 10.33 15.90 -6.68
C ALA A 74 9.39 14.81 -7.23
N MET A 75 8.11 14.83 -6.84
CA MET A 75 7.09 13.92 -7.39
C MET A 75 6.93 14.10 -8.90
N LEU A 76 6.81 15.35 -9.38
CA LEU A 76 6.71 15.63 -10.81
C LEU A 76 7.95 15.12 -11.55
N SER A 77 9.15 15.33 -11.00
CA SER A 77 10.39 14.85 -11.59
C SER A 77 10.44 13.32 -11.65
N ALA A 78 10.06 12.63 -10.58
CA ALA A 78 10.01 11.17 -10.53
C ALA A 78 8.98 10.57 -11.51
N PHE A 79 7.78 11.14 -11.58
CA PHE A 79 6.70 10.63 -12.43
C PHE A 79 6.98 10.82 -13.93
N SER A 80 7.84 11.78 -14.27
CA SER A 80 8.22 12.10 -15.65
C SER A 80 9.69 11.80 -15.95
N ASP A 81 10.34 10.97 -15.14
CA ASP A 81 11.77 10.69 -15.26
C ASP A 81 12.08 9.88 -16.53
N ALA A 82 12.77 10.51 -17.47
CA ALA A 82 13.23 9.86 -18.70
C ALA A 82 14.36 8.84 -18.46
N GLY A 83 15.09 8.95 -17.35
CA GLY A 83 16.09 7.97 -16.92
C GLY A 83 15.47 6.61 -16.63
N ILE A 84 14.38 6.58 -15.88
CA ILE A 84 13.59 5.36 -15.61
C ILE A 84 13.12 4.72 -16.93
N GLY A 85 12.55 5.52 -17.84
CA GLY A 85 12.10 5.02 -19.15
C GLY A 85 13.25 4.47 -20.02
N ARG A 86 14.42 5.12 -20.01
CA ARG A 86 15.62 4.63 -20.71
C ARG A 86 16.10 3.30 -20.16
N ASP A 87 16.15 3.15 -18.83
CA ASP A 87 16.56 1.91 -18.18
C ASP A 87 15.59 0.77 -18.48
N LEU A 88 14.28 1.05 -18.43
CA LEU A 88 13.23 0.09 -18.76
C LEU A 88 13.38 -0.43 -20.19
N VAL A 89 13.53 0.47 -21.16
CA VAL A 89 13.68 0.09 -22.58
C VAL A 89 15.02 -0.62 -22.81
N ALA A 90 16.10 -0.19 -22.18
CA ALA A 90 17.40 -0.83 -22.31
C ALA A 90 17.38 -2.26 -21.77
N GLU A 91 16.76 -2.48 -20.61
CA GLU A 91 16.65 -3.79 -19.99
C GLU A 91 15.72 -4.71 -20.79
N ALA A 92 14.57 -4.21 -21.24
CA ALA A 92 13.66 -4.97 -22.12
C ALA A 92 14.27 -5.30 -23.49
N ARG A 93 15.25 -4.53 -23.98
CA ARG A 93 15.99 -4.87 -25.21
C ARG A 93 17.12 -5.86 -24.96
N ARG A 94 17.79 -5.75 -23.81
CA ARG A 94 18.87 -6.67 -23.40
C ARG A 94 18.31 -8.08 -23.20
N GLU A 95 17.16 -8.17 -22.56
CA GLU A 95 16.51 -9.42 -22.19
C GLU A 95 14.98 -9.25 -22.29
N PRO A 96 14.40 -9.55 -23.46
CA PRO A 96 12.98 -9.30 -23.75
C PRO A 96 12.02 -10.04 -22.81
N PRO A 97 11.17 -9.32 -22.05
CA PRO A 97 10.05 -9.92 -21.33
C PRO A 97 8.86 -10.15 -22.27
N ASP A 98 7.97 -11.08 -21.91
CA ASP A 98 6.69 -11.27 -22.59
C ASP A 98 5.72 -10.11 -22.26
N VAL A 99 5.76 -9.62 -21.02
CA VAL A 99 4.95 -8.50 -20.54
C VAL A 99 5.76 -7.59 -19.60
N VAL A 100 5.69 -6.29 -19.84
CA VAL A 100 6.18 -5.26 -18.91
C VAL A 100 5.04 -4.76 -18.02
N VAL A 101 5.25 -4.66 -16.72
CA VAL A 101 4.25 -4.16 -15.77
C VAL A 101 4.77 -2.88 -15.12
N ILE A 102 4.11 -1.76 -15.35
CA ILE A 102 4.62 -0.43 -14.99
C ILE A 102 3.68 0.22 -13.98
N ASP A 103 4.23 0.70 -12.86
CA ASP A 103 3.44 1.47 -11.89
C ASP A 103 2.78 2.71 -12.51
N CYS A 104 1.53 2.99 -12.15
CA CYS A 104 0.74 4.08 -12.71
C CYS A 104 1.31 5.49 -12.46
N LEU A 105 2.23 5.66 -11.52
CA LEU A 105 2.91 6.93 -11.29
C LEU A 105 4.06 7.18 -12.27
N LEU A 106 4.60 6.15 -12.91
CA LEU A 106 5.77 6.25 -13.80
C LEU A 106 5.36 6.62 -15.24
N LEU A 107 4.69 7.76 -15.43
CA LEU A 107 4.20 8.18 -16.75
C LEU A 107 5.32 8.28 -17.81
N GLY A 108 6.51 8.73 -17.42
CA GLY A 108 7.67 8.75 -18.31
C GLY A 108 8.08 7.35 -18.79
N ALA A 109 7.98 6.34 -17.92
CA ALA A 109 8.28 4.95 -18.26
C ALA A 109 7.19 4.31 -19.13
N ILE A 110 5.91 4.62 -18.86
CA ILE A 110 4.79 4.16 -19.68
C ILE A 110 4.91 4.70 -21.11
N GLU A 111 5.17 6.00 -21.28
CA GLU A 111 5.37 6.61 -22.60
C GLU A 111 6.59 6.02 -23.33
N ALA A 112 7.69 5.78 -22.61
CA ALA A 112 8.89 5.17 -23.18
C ALA A 112 8.64 3.73 -23.64
N ALA A 113 7.93 2.93 -22.84
CA ALA A 113 7.56 1.56 -23.20
C ALA A 113 6.66 1.52 -24.44
N ALA A 114 5.66 2.39 -24.50
CA ALA A 114 4.77 2.51 -25.65
C ALA A 114 5.51 2.95 -26.92
N THR A 115 6.37 3.97 -26.82
CA THR A 115 7.20 4.45 -27.94
C THR A 115 8.16 3.35 -28.45
N ALA A 116 8.66 2.52 -27.56
CA ALA A 116 9.52 1.39 -27.90
C ALA A 116 8.77 0.15 -28.41
N GLY A 117 7.44 0.19 -28.47
CA GLY A 117 6.61 -0.93 -28.90
C GLY A 117 6.57 -2.11 -27.92
N LEU A 118 6.88 -1.86 -26.64
CA LEU A 118 6.85 -2.91 -25.62
C LEU A 118 5.40 -3.23 -25.23
N ARG A 119 5.11 -4.53 -25.14
CA ARG A 119 3.85 -5.03 -24.59
C ARG A 119 3.80 -4.73 -23.09
N HIS A 120 2.91 -3.85 -22.67
CA HIS A 120 2.91 -3.37 -21.29
C HIS A 120 1.52 -3.23 -20.68
N VAL A 121 1.48 -3.39 -19.36
CA VAL A 121 0.33 -3.22 -18.48
C VAL A 121 0.64 -2.12 -17.48
N VAL A 122 -0.32 -1.24 -17.22
CA VAL A 122 -0.23 -0.25 -16.14
C VAL A 122 -0.83 -0.83 -14.87
N LEU A 123 -0.05 -0.88 -13.80
CA LEU A 123 -0.48 -1.33 -12.48
C LEU A 123 -0.89 -0.14 -11.62
N VAL A 124 -2.16 -0.09 -11.24
CA VAL A 124 -2.73 0.92 -10.36
C VAL A 124 -2.81 0.34 -8.95
N HIS A 125 -2.00 0.86 -8.03
CA HIS A 125 -1.83 0.32 -6.66
C HIS A 125 -2.81 0.90 -5.61
N SER A 126 -3.70 1.81 -6.03
CA SER A 126 -4.70 2.48 -5.19
C SER A 126 -6.03 2.63 -5.93
N PHE A 127 -6.95 3.44 -5.42
CA PHE A 127 -8.24 3.70 -6.06
C PHE A 127 -8.06 4.32 -7.45
N PHE A 128 -8.63 3.66 -8.46
CA PHE A 128 -8.66 4.13 -9.84
C PHE A 128 -9.41 5.45 -9.96
N ALA A 129 -10.47 5.68 -9.16
CA ALA A 129 -11.18 6.96 -9.13
C ALA A 129 -10.28 8.16 -8.85
N PHE A 130 -9.22 7.97 -8.07
CA PHE A 130 -8.26 9.03 -7.80
C PHE A 130 -7.47 9.38 -9.07
N PHE A 131 -6.98 8.37 -9.78
CA PHE A 131 -6.17 8.53 -10.99
C PHE A 131 -6.98 9.04 -12.18
N ASP A 132 -8.20 8.55 -12.38
CA ASP A 132 -9.11 9.02 -13.44
C ASP A 132 -9.81 10.35 -13.11
N GLY A 133 -9.74 10.79 -11.85
CA GLY A 133 -10.35 12.01 -11.36
C GLY A 133 -9.32 13.03 -10.82
N PRO A 134 -9.24 13.25 -9.50
CA PRO A 134 -8.42 14.30 -8.88
C PRO A 134 -6.95 14.37 -9.33
N PHE A 135 -6.28 13.25 -9.56
CA PHE A 135 -4.89 13.25 -10.03
C PHE A 135 -4.77 13.86 -11.43
N ARG A 136 -5.58 13.35 -12.37
CA ARG A 136 -5.62 13.79 -13.77
C ARG A 136 -6.05 15.25 -13.92
N HIS A 137 -7.05 15.67 -13.16
CA HIS A 137 -7.62 17.01 -13.26
C HIS A 137 -6.96 18.04 -12.32
N GLY A 138 -6.13 17.57 -11.39
CA GLY A 138 -5.45 18.42 -10.42
C GLY A 138 -4.13 19.01 -10.94
N PRO A 139 -3.40 19.73 -10.06
CA PRO A 139 -2.15 20.41 -10.41
C PRO A 139 -1.07 19.46 -10.97
N MET A 140 -1.00 18.23 -10.45
CA MET A 140 -0.04 17.24 -10.91
C MET A 140 -0.33 16.80 -12.36
N GLY A 141 -1.58 16.46 -12.67
CA GLY A 141 -1.98 16.08 -14.03
C GLY A 141 -1.79 17.21 -15.06
N ALA A 142 -2.06 18.46 -14.66
CA ALA A 142 -1.78 19.63 -15.51
C ALA A 142 -0.28 19.80 -15.78
N ALA A 143 0.55 19.72 -14.73
CA ALA A 143 2.01 19.82 -14.87
C ALA A 143 2.60 18.69 -15.74
N LEU A 144 2.14 17.46 -15.57
CA LEU A 144 2.53 16.32 -16.42
C LEU A 144 2.10 16.52 -17.88
N SER A 145 0.90 17.06 -18.11
CA SER A 145 0.43 17.38 -19.47
C SER A 145 1.31 18.43 -20.15
N LEU A 146 1.76 19.46 -19.43
CA LEU A 146 2.72 20.44 -19.94
C LEU A 146 4.08 19.82 -20.29
N LYS A 147 4.46 18.73 -19.63
CA LYS A 147 5.65 17.93 -19.97
C LYS A 147 5.42 16.92 -21.11
N GLY A 148 4.28 16.99 -21.81
CA GLY A 148 3.94 16.08 -22.90
C GLY A 148 3.40 14.71 -22.45
N LEU A 149 3.11 14.56 -21.15
CA LEU A 149 2.65 13.30 -20.53
C LEU A 149 1.22 13.44 -19.98
N PRO A 150 0.19 13.73 -20.79
CA PRO A 150 -1.17 13.83 -20.29
C PRO A 150 -1.64 12.48 -19.74
N PRO A 151 -1.98 12.35 -18.43
CA PRO A 151 -2.11 11.06 -17.76
C PRO A 151 -3.03 10.05 -18.45
N ARG A 152 -4.22 10.50 -18.87
CA ARG A 152 -5.18 9.62 -19.57
C ARG A 152 -4.62 9.07 -20.88
N ARG A 153 -3.96 9.90 -21.69
CA ARG A 153 -3.35 9.45 -22.96
C ARG A 153 -2.26 8.43 -22.69
N VAL A 154 -1.40 8.71 -21.70
CA VAL A 154 -0.27 7.84 -21.35
C VAL A 154 -0.77 6.48 -20.85
N MET A 155 -1.69 6.46 -19.89
CA MET A 155 -2.26 5.20 -19.36
C MET A 155 -3.05 4.42 -20.44
N GLN A 156 -3.69 5.11 -21.39
CA GLN A 156 -4.41 4.50 -22.50
C GLN A 156 -3.50 3.85 -23.56
N GLN A 157 -2.18 3.95 -23.46
CA GLN A 157 -1.26 3.25 -24.37
C GLN A 157 -0.98 1.80 -23.94
N ALA A 158 -1.22 1.48 -22.67
CA ALA A 158 -1.05 0.12 -22.16
C ALA A 158 -2.03 -0.86 -22.79
N GLU A 159 -1.73 -2.14 -22.82
CA GLU A 159 -2.69 -3.15 -23.26
C GLU A 159 -3.83 -3.29 -22.25
N ARG A 160 -3.49 -3.22 -20.95
CA ARG A 160 -4.42 -3.22 -19.82
C ARG A 160 -4.00 -2.23 -18.74
N VAL A 161 -4.98 -1.79 -17.96
CA VAL A 161 -4.81 -1.08 -16.69
C VAL A 161 -5.31 -2.01 -15.59
N LEU A 162 -4.38 -2.60 -14.85
CA LEU A 162 -4.64 -3.54 -13.76
C LEU A 162 -4.82 -2.79 -12.43
N VAL A 163 -6.04 -2.76 -11.92
CA VAL A 163 -6.39 -2.06 -10.69
C VAL A 163 -6.35 -3.00 -9.48
N CYS A 164 -5.43 -2.72 -8.56
CA CYS A 164 -5.19 -3.47 -7.33
C CYS A 164 -5.95 -2.87 -6.14
N ALA A 165 -7.23 -2.56 -6.35
CA ALA A 165 -8.11 -2.00 -5.35
C ALA A 165 -9.43 -2.77 -5.26
N ASP A 166 -10.11 -2.58 -4.13
CA ASP A 166 -11.41 -3.17 -3.93
C ASP A 166 -12.49 -2.41 -4.70
N PRO A 167 -13.19 -3.03 -5.66
CA PRO A 167 -14.16 -2.33 -6.51
C PRO A 167 -15.43 -1.86 -5.77
N VAL A 168 -15.70 -2.37 -4.57
CA VAL A 168 -16.85 -1.89 -3.78
C VAL A 168 -16.50 -0.63 -2.99
N LEU A 169 -15.25 -0.52 -2.55
CA LEU A 169 -14.74 0.66 -1.84
C LEU A 169 -14.28 1.78 -2.78
N ASP A 170 -13.72 1.43 -3.94
CA ASP A 170 -13.28 2.39 -4.92
C ASP A 170 -14.49 3.11 -5.55
N PRO A 171 -14.58 4.45 -5.49
CA PRO A 171 -15.68 5.20 -6.12
C PRO A 171 -15.80 4.99 -7.64
N ALA A 172 -14.76 4.47 -8.31
CA ALA A 172 -14.80 4.12 -9.72
C ALA A 172 -15.44 2.75 -9.98
N GLY A 173 -15.58 1.92 -8.94
CA GLY A 173 -16.32 0.67 -9.00
C GLY A 173 -17.83 0.88 -8.79
N SER A 174 -18.63 -0.15 -9.04
CA SER A 174 -20.08 -0.01 -9.26
C SER A 174 -20.93 -0.35 -8.04
N TRP A 175 -21.98 0.46 -7.79
CA TRP A 175 -23.23 0.02 -7.14
C TRP A 175 -24.35 -0.26 -8.16
N ASP A 176 -24.30 0.36 -9.35
CA ASP A 176 -25.26 0.12 -10.47
C ASP A 176 -24.65 0.38 -11.86
N ARG A 177 -23.33 0.44 -11.97
CA ARG A 177 -22.61 0.54 -13.26
C ARG A 177 -22.07 -0.82 -13.67
N VAL A 178 -22.97 -1.68 -14.12
CA VAL A 178 -22.62 -2.64 -15.17
C VAL A 178 -22.56 -1.86 -16.47
N SER A 179 -21.50 -1.09 -16.66
CA SER A 179 -20.86 -1.08 -17.96
C SER A 179 -19.37 -1.05 -17.69
N TRP A 180 -18.68 -2.01 -18.27
CA TRP A 180 -17.23 -2.08 -18.31
C TRP A 180 -16.65 -0.92 -19.16
N GLU A 181 -17.42 0.11 -19.51
CA GLU A 181 -17.10 1.05 -20.58
C GLU A 181 -16.79 2.44 -20.06
N SER A 182 -15.62 2.58 -19.45
CA SER A 182 -14.67 3.60 -19.93
C SER A 182 -13.65 3.00 -20.94
N ALA A 183 -13.61 1.65 -21.05
CA ALA A 183 -13.29 0.80 -22.20
C ALA A 183 -13.45 -0.67 -21.74
N PRO A 184 -14.32 -1.50 -22.36
CA PRO A 184 -14.78 -2.79 -21.81
C PRO A 184 -13.68 -3.82 -21.56
N ASP A 185 -12.58 -3.76 -22.30
CA ASP A 185 -11.50 -4.74 -22.15
C ASP A 185 -10.29 -4.23 -21.38
N LYS A 186 -10.17 -2.90 -21.17
CA LYS A 186 -8.87 -2.30 -20.85
C LYS A 186 -8.60 -2.18 -19.37
N VAL A 187 -9.60 -1.79 -18.57
CA VAL A 187 -9.46 -1.65 -17.12
C VAL A 187 -9.94 -2.93 -16.45
N VAL A 188 -9.04 -3.61 -15.76
CA VAL A 188 -9.29 -4.91 -15.15
C VAL A 188 -8.95 -4.86 -13.67
N TRP A 189 -9.75 -5.52 -12.84
CA TRP A 189 -9.62 -5.45 -11.39
C TRP A 189 -9.08 -6.77 -10.85
N SER A 190 -7.97 -6.73 -10.13
CA SER A 190 -7.51 -7.88 -9.33
C SER A 190 -8.22 -7.96 -7.98
N GLY A 191 -8.81 -6.85 -7.52
CA GLY A 191 -9.17 -6.65 -6.13
C GLY A 191 -8.00 -6.08 -5.32
N ALA A 192 -8.22 -5.76 -4.05
CA ALA A 192 -7.12 -5.35 -3.18
C ALA A 192 -6.14 -6.52 -3.00
N VAL A 193 -4.84 -6.26 -3.19
CA VAL A 193 -3.77 -7.24 -2.95
C VAL A 193 -3.44 -7.23 -1.45
N VAL A 194 -4.03 -8.18 -0.72
CA VAL A 194 -3.87 -8.37 0.74
C VAL A 194 -3.47 -9.81 1.08
N ASP A 195 -2.90 -10.52 0.11
CA ASP A 195 -2.54 -11.93 0.20
C ASP A 195 -1.49 -12.23 1.28
N ASP A 196 -0.67 -11.24 1.65
CA ASP A 196 0.25 -11.31 2.79
C ASP A 196 -0.47 -11.50 4.13
N VAL A 197 -1.66 -10.89 4.29
CA VAL A 197 -2.54 -11.08 5.45
C VAL A 197 -3.10 -12.50 5.48
N VAL A 198 -3.52 -13.02 4.31
CA VAL A 198 -4.05 -14.38 4.19
C VAL A 198 -2.97 -15.43 4.50
N ALA A 199 -1.75 -15.22 4.00
CA ALA A 199 -0.61 -16.09 4.25
C ALA A 199 -0.18 -16.07 5.72
N ALA A 200 -0.12 -14.89 6.35
CA ALA A 200 0.21 -14.74 7.78
C ALA A 200 -0.78 -15.46 8.71
N GLY A 201 -2.05 -15.62 8.29
CA GLY A 201 -3.05 -16.40 9.01
C GLY A 201 -2.96 -17.92 8.83
N ALA A 202 -2.15 -18.42 7.88
CA ALA A 202 -2.11 -19.83 7.47
C ALA A 202 -0.85 -20.59 7.91
N GLY A 203 0.12 -19.93 8.55
CA GLY A 203 1.33 -20.59 9.07
C GLY A 203 2.43 -19.59 9.39
N THR A 204 2.83 -19.53 10.65
CA THR A 204 3.96 -18.77 11.16
C THR A 204 5.29 -19.49 10.84
N PRO A 205 6.27 -18.86 10.19
CA PRO A 205 7.67 -19.25 10.35
C PRO A 205 8.16 -18.77 11.73
N SER A 206 8.90 -19.65 12.42
CA SER A 206 9.41 -19.46 13.78
C SER A 206 10.35 -18.25 13.89
N ALA A 207 10.37 -17.65 15.09
CA ALA A 207 11.07 -16.42 15.45
C ALA A 207 12.62 -16.52 15.46
N GLU A 208 13.21 -17.51 14.80
CA GLU A 208 14.66 -17.80 14.86
C GLU A 208 15.47 -17.17 13.70
N GLN A 209 14.85 -16.45 12.77
CA GLN A 209 15.55 -15.81 11.64
C GLN A 209 15.91 -14.32 11.85
N LEU A 210 15.89 -13.82 13.08
CA LEU A 210 16.42 -12.49 13.43
C LEU A 210 17.53 -12.67 14.46
N VAL A 211 18.79 -12.59 14.01
CA VAL A 211 20.00 -12.93 14.78
C VAL A 211 20.26 -11.96 15.94
N GLY A 212 20.53 -12.50 17.13
CA GLY A 212 21.35 -11.87 18.16
C GLY A 212 21.00 -12.20 19.63
N VAL A 213 21.74 -13.16 20.22
CA VAL A 213 21.81 -13.62 21.64
C VAL A 213 21.06 -14.96 21.93
N PRO A 214 21.71 -15.99 22.50
CA PRO A 214 21.19 -17.36 22.56
C PRO A 214 20.26 -17.59 23.78
N PRO A 215 19.25 -18.48 23.69
CA PRO A 215 18.47 -18.92 24.85
C PRO A 215 19.03 -20.22 25.47
N PRO A 216 18.82 -20.48 26.76
CA PRO A 216 18.99 -21.82 27.30
C PRO A 216 17.76 -22.70 26.97
N SER A 217 18.05 -23.79 26.27
CA SER A 217 17.44 -25.13 26.32
C SER A 217 16.00 -25.31 26.85
N ALA A 218 15.10 -25.83 25.98
CA ALA A 218 14.47 -27.16 26.16
C ALA A 218 13.61 -27.56 24.93
N ALA A 219 13.59 -28.87 24.66
CA ALA A 219 13.09 -29.55 23.45
C ALA A 219 11.56 -29.82 23.44
N PRO A 220 10.97 -30.36 22.35
CA PRO A 220 9.62 -30.06 21.89
C PRO A 220 8.56 -31.13 22.21
N SER A 221 7.28 -30.78 22.03
CA SER A 221 6.23 -31.76 21.74
C SER A 221 5.36 -31.31 20.56
N SER A 222 5.25 -32.23 19.61
CA SER A 222 4.54 -32.23 18.34
C SER A 222 3.02 -32.09 18.42
N GLY A 223 2.43 -31.47 17.38
CA GLY A 223 1.00 -31.58 17.09
C GLY A 223 0.59 -30.78 15.85
N VAL A 224 0.46 -31.46 14.71
CA VAL A 224 -0.10 -30.91 13.47
C VAL A 224 -1.62 -30.77 13.63
N SER A 225 -2.19 -29.61 13.29
CA SER A 225 -3.64 -29.46 13.10
C SER A 225 -3.96 -28.53 11.93
N ALA A 226 -5.03 -28.91 11.23
CA ALA A 226 -5.48 -28.45 9.92
C ALA A 226 -6.09 -27.03 9.89
N ALA A 227 -5.99 -26.41 8.72
CA ALA A 227 -6.83 -25.33 8.17
C ALA A 227 -7.44 -24.33 9.19
N GLY A 228 -6.66 -23.31 9.55
CA GLY A 228 -7.07 -22.25 10.46
C GLY A 228 -8.16 -21.34 9.88
N THR A 229 -9.37 -21.46 10.41
CA THR A 229 -10.30 -20.34 10.46
C THR A 229 -9.78 -19.36 11.51
N LEU A 230 -9.39 -18.15 11.11
CA LEU A 230 -9.07 -17.09 12.07
C LEU A 230 -10.34 -16.79 12.89
N SER A 231 -10.32 -17.20 14.16
CA SER A 231 -11.36 -16.83 15.13
C SER A 231 -11.33 -15.32 15.36
N PRO A 232 -12.48 -14.62 15.43
CA PRO A 232 -12.48 -13.20 15.72
C PRO A 232 -12.33 -12.98 17.24
N GLY A 233 -11.21 -12.38 17.65
CA GLY A 233 -11.07 -11.70 18.94
C GLY A 233 -9.73 -11.91 19.65
N PRO A 234 -8.96 -10.86 19.99
CA PRO A 234 -7.80 -10.99 20.85
C PRO A 234 -8.19 -11.31 22.30
N SER A 235 -7.24 -11.95 23.00
CA SER A 235 -7.25 -12.29 24.42
C SER A 235 -7.89 -11.20 25.29
N ALA A 236 -8.81 -11.60 26.17
CA ALA A 236 -9.62 -10.72 27.03
C ALA A 236 -8.83 -10.07 28.21
N ALA A 237 -7.50 -10.09 28.20
CA ALA A 237 -6.68 -9.56 29.27
C ALA A 237 -5.81 -8.38 28.78
N GLY A 238 -6.20 -7.15 29.15
CA GLY A 238 -5.43 -5.93 28.91
C GLY A 238 -6.18 -4.84 28.14
N PRO A 239 -5.63 -3.61 28.09
CA PRO A 239 -6.23 -2.51 27.33
C PRO A 239 -6.22 -2.80 25.82
N PRO A 240 -7.22 -2.32 25.04
CA PRO A 240 -7.23 -2.43 23.59
C PRO A 240 -5.98 -1.82 22.95
N ARG A 241 -5.30 -2.61 22.11
CA ARG A 241 -4.14 -2.17 21.32
C ARG A 241 -4.57 -1.39 20.08
N VAL A 242 -3.93 -0.27 19.81
CA VAL A 242 -4.16 0.58 18.63
C VAL A 242 -2.84 0.81 17.90
N LEU A 243 -2.79 0.44 16.62
CA LEU A 243 -1.64 0.71 15.76
C LEU A 243 -1.77 2.10 15.13
N VAL A 244 -0.68 2.88 15.13
CA VAL A 244 -0.61 4.20 14.48
C VAL A 244 0.48 4.18 13.40
N SER A 245 0.11 4.51 12.15
CA SER A 245 1.05 4.58 11.02
C SER A 245 0.69 5.70 10.03
N LEU A 246 1.47 6.79 10.03
CA LEU A 246 1.20 7.98 9.22
C LEU A 246 1.99 8.10 7.91
N SER A 247 2.58 7.01 7.40
CA SER A 247 3.30 6.85 6.11
C SER A 247 4.80 6.61 6.28
N SER A 248 5.40 5.94 5.29
CA SER A 248 6.86 5.87 5.08
C SER A 248 7.40 7.06 4.27
N THR A 249 6.50 7.86 3.70
CA THR A 249 6.79 9.13 3.01
C THR A 249 6.68 10.29 3.99
N ALA A 250 7.63 11.22 3.96
CA ALA A 250 7.58 12.41 4.79
C ALA A 250 6.54 13.40 4.26
N PHE A 251 5.61 13.78 5.13
CA PHE A 251 4.64 14.83 4.85
C PHE A 251 4.79 15.99 5.84
N PRO A 252 4.56 17.25 5.42
CA PRO A 252 4.61 18.39 6.34
C PRO A 252 3.70 18.19 7.56
N GLY A 253 4.22 18.53 8.74
CA GLY A 253 3.51 18.42 10.04
C GLY A 253 3.09 17.00 10.45
N GLN A 254 3.69 15.95 9.88
CA GLN A 254 3.45 14.57 10.30
C GLN A 254 3.85 14.33 11.76
N GLN A 255 5.00 14.89 12.21
CA GLN A 255 5.44 14.85 13.61
C GLN A 255 4.41 15.48 14.55
N GLU A 256 3.88 16.66 14.19
CA GLU A 256 2.84 17.34 15.00
C GLU A 256 1.58 16.48 15.15
N VAL A 257 1.16 15.80 14.09
CA VAL A 257 -0.03 14.94 14.13
C VAL A 257 0.25 13.68 14.95
N LEU A 258 1.44 13.09 14.85
CA LEU A 258 1.85 11.98 15.73
C LEU A 258 1.83 12.41 17.20
N GLN A 259 2.36 13.59 17.52
CA GLN A 259 2.33 14.12 18.89
C GLN A 259 0.89 14.30 19.39
N LYS A 260 0.00 14.87 18.57
CA LYS A 260 -1.42 15.01 18.95
C LYS A 260 -2.11 13.67 19.20
N ILE A 261 -1.75 12.62 18.47
CA ILE A 261 -2.29 11.26 18.69
C ILE A 261 -1.75 10.69 20.01
N LEU A 262 -0.46 10.88 20.31
CA LEU A 262 0.15 10.48 21.58
C LEU A 262 -0.51 11.23 22.77
N ASP A 263 -0.68 12.54 22.65
CA ASP A 263 -1.32 13.38 23.67
C ASP A 263 -2.77 12.92 23.93
N ALA A 264 -3.51 12.62 22.86
CA ALA A 264 -4.88 12.12 22.94
C ALA A 264 -4.97 10.76 23.66
N ALA A 265 -3.99 9.89 23.46
CA ALA A 265 -3.96 8.55 24.05
C ALA A 265 -3.62 8.56 25.55
N SER A 266 -2.91 9.58 26.05
CA SER A 266 -2.49 9.68 27.46
C SER A 266 -3.67 9.57 28.45
N GLY A 267 -4.86 10.04 28.05
CA GLY A 267 -6.08 9.98 28.86
C GLY A 267 -6.98 8.75 28.62
N LEU A 268 -6.57 7.80 27.79
CA LEU A 268 -7.40 6.67 27.36
C LEU A 268 -6.85 5.32 27.85
N PRO A 269 -7.72 4.36 28.22
CA PRO A 269 -7.32 3.01 28.62
C PRO A 269 -6.98 2.15 27.39
N VAL A 270 -6.02 2.59 26.59
CA VAL A 270 -5.54 1.94 25.35
C VAL A 270 -4.04 1.68 25.45
N GLU A 271 -3.53 0.72 24.68
CA GLU A 271 -2.10 0.56 24.41
C GLU A 271 -1.80 1.03 22.99
N LEU A 272 -0.99 2.08 22.83
CA LEU A 272 -0.62 2.60 21.51
C LEU A 272 0.70 2.02 21.01
N ILE A 273 0.71 1.54 19.77
CA ILE A 273 1.92 1.14 19.07
C ILE A 273 2.08 2.07 17.87
N VAL A 274 3.08 2.93 17.89
CA VAL A 274 3.32 3.94 16.85
C VAL A 274 4.50 3.53 15.99
N THR A 275 4.31 3.53 14.67
CA THR A 275 5.39 3.40 13.69
C THR A 275 5.64 4.74 13.00
N THR A 276 6.85 5.27 13.11
CA THR A 276 7.22 6.60 12.57
C THR A 276 7.78 6.55 11.15
N GLY A 277 8.22 5.37 10.69
CA GLY A 277 8.97 5.24 9.46
C GLY A 277 10.31 6.01 9.53
N PRO A 278 10.96 6.21 8.37
CA PRO A 278 12.17 7.04 8.27
C PRO A 278 11.87 8.54 8.38
N ALA A 279 10.62 8.97 8.23
CA ALA A 279 10.24 10.37 8.09
C ALA A 279 10.25 11.18 9.39
N VAL A 280 10.01 10.53 10.53
CA VAL A 280 9.99 11.16 11.86
C VAL A 280 10.92 10.41 12.79
N ASP A 281 11.77 11.16 13.50
CA ASP A 281 12.66 10.61 14.51
C ASP A 281 11.86 10.29 15.80
N PRO A 282 11.82 9.03 16.28
CA PRO A 282 11.11 8.68 17.51
C PRO A 282 11.53 9.53 18.73
N ALA A 283 12.80 9.93 18.81
CA ALA A 283 13.31 10.74 19.92
C ALA A 283 12.75 12.17 19.95
N SER A 284 12.11 12.62 18.87
CA SER A 284 11.48 13.94 18.76
C SER A 284 10.04 13.99 19.31
N LEU A 285 9.53 12.87 19.81
CA LEU A 285 8.17 12.71 20.31
C LEU A 285 8.16 12.50 21.83
N SER A 286 7.20 13.14 22.50
CA SER A 286 6.91 12.89 23.91
C SER A 286 5.96 11.71 24.03
N VAL A 287 6.43 10.58 24.59
CA VAL A 287 5.70 9.31 24.62
C VAL A 287 5.04 9.10 25.99
N PRO A 288 3.71 8.98 26.10
CA PRO A 288 3.02 8.68 27.35
C PRO A 288 3.26 7.22 27.78
N GLY A 289 3.02 6.91 29.07
CA GLY A 289 3.30 5.60 29.65
C GLY A 289 2.51 4.42 29.05
N ASN A 290 1.46 4.69 28.27
CA ASN A 290 0.64 3.70 27.58
C ASN A 290 0.91 3.61 26.07
N ALA A 291 2.05 4.15 25.60
CA ALA A 291 2.44 4.10 24.20
C ALA A 291 3.89 3.60 24.03
N SER A 292 4.15 2.97 22.89
CA SER A 292 5.49 2.66 22.41
C SER A 292 5.68 3.20 21.00
N VAL A 293 6.88 3.70 20.69
CA VAL A 293 7.21 4.31 19.40
C VAL A 293 8.39 3.58 18.78
N HIS A 294 8.22 3.15 17.54
CA HIS A 294 9.17 2.35 16.78
C HIS A 294 9.39 2.98 15.40
N ARG A 295 10.60 2.87 14.84
CA ARG A 295 10.81 3.28 13.43
C ARG A 295 10.05 2.37 12.48
N TYR A 296 10.09 1.07 12.73
CA TYR A 296 9.44 0.06 11.92
C TYR A 296 8.96 -1.09 12.80
N VAL A 297 7.78 -1.59 12.50
CA VAL A 297 7.33 -2.91 12.94
C VAL A 297 6.56 -3.58 11.81
N ASP A 298 6.63 -4.91 11.73
CA ASP A 298 5.81 -5.68 10.79
C ASP A 298 4.33 -5.60 11.19
N HIS A 299 3.58 -4.78 10.44
CA HIS A 299 2.16 -4.56 10.69
C HIS A 299 1.33 -5.84 10.56
N ASN A 300 1.72 -6.82 9.73
CA ASN A 300 0.98 -8.08 9.61
C ASN A 300 1.05 -8.92 10.90
N ARG A 301 2.14 -8.78 11.67
CA ARG A 301 2.31 -9.48 12.96
C ARG A 301 1.56 -8.81 14.09
N ILE A 302 1.44 -7.47 14.06
CA ILE A 302 0.81 -6.70 15.15
C ILE A 302 -0.70 -6.53 14.96
N MET A 303 -1.17 -6.33 13.73
CA MET A 303 -2.60 -6.08 13.46
C MET A 303 -3.55 -7.17 14.00
N PRO A 304 -3.21 -8.48 14.03
CA PRO A 304 -4.06 -9.50 14.67
C PRO A 304 -4.38 -9.22 16.14
N ASP A 305 -3.50 -8.53 16.87
CA ASP A 305 -3.67 -8.20 18.29
C ASP A 305 -4.30 -6.81 18.51
N CYS A 306 -4.52 -6.04 17.45
CA CYS A 306 -5.08 -4.69 17.53
C CYS A 306 -6.61 -4.69 17.56
N ARG A 307 -7.18 -3.56 17.98
CA ARG A 307 -8.63 -3.26 17.95
C ARG A 307 -8.99 -2.15 16.98
N ALA A 308 -8.04 -1.30 16.61
CA ALA A 308 -8.21 -0.28 15.58
C ALA A 308 -6.85 0.12 14.99
N VAL A 309 -6.88 0.79 13.85
CA VAL A 309 -5.70 1.40 13.23
C VAL A 309 -5.94 2.88 13.00
N ILE A 310 -4.98 3.71 13.37
CA ILE A 310 -4.92 5.13 13.00
C ILE A 310 -3.90 5.27 11.86
N CYS A 311 -4.32 5.78 10.71
CA CYS A 311 -3.42 5.98 9.58
C CYS A 311 -3.68 7.26 8.83
N HIS A 312 -2.80 7.59 7.89
CA HIS A 312 -2.94 8.77 7.05
C HIS A 312 -3.85 8.56 5.83
N GLY A 313 -4.38 7.35 5.63
CA GLY A 313 -5.22 7.01 4.47
C GLY A 313 -4.46 6.43 3.29
N GLY A 314 -3.18 6.06 3.44
CA GLY A 314 -2.47 5.31 2.39
C GLY A 314 -3.15 3.97 2.12
N HIS A 315 -3.47 3.70 0.85
CA HIS A 315 -4.31 2.57 0.44
C HIS A 315 -3.83 1.22 0.98
N ALA A 316 -2.53 0.90 0.88
CA ALA A 316 -1.98 -0.37 1.34
C ALA A 316 -2.19 -0.63 2.85
N THR A 317 -1.92 0.36 3.71
CA THR A 317 -2.11 0.21 5.17
C THR A 317 -3.59 0.12 5.52
N SER A 318 -4.43 0.94 4.88
CA SER A 318 -5.87 0.94 5.09
C SER A 318 -6.52 -0.38 4.69
N MET A 319 -6.19 -0.91 3.50
CA MET A 319 -6.72 -2.19 3.03
C MET A 319 -6.22 -3.35 3.88
N ARG A 320 -4.96 -3.31 4.35
CA ARG A 320 -4.43 -4.30 5.29
C ARG A 320 -5.18 -4.29 6.63
N ALA A 321 -5.41 -3.12 7.22
CA ALA A 321 -6.17 -2.99 8.45
C ALA A 321 -7.59 -3.57 8.32
N LEU A 322 -8.29 -3.20 7.24
CA LEU A 322 -9.61 -3.77 6.93
C LEU A 322 -9.54 -5.27 6.67
N ALA A 323 -8.50 -5.77 6.00
CA ALA A 323 -8.27 -7.20 5.77
C ALA A 323 -7.96 -7.96 7.06
N HIS A 324 -7.64 -7.30 8.19
CA HIS A 324 -7.64 -7.89 9.54
C HIS A 324 -8.97 -7.71 10.28
N GLY A 325 -9.97 -7.06 9.66
CA GLY A 325 -11.26 -6.76 10.28
C GLY A 325 -11.21 -5.57 11.25
N LEU A 326 -10.19 -4.72 11.16
CA LEU A 326 -9.98 -3.59 12.08
C LEU A 326 -10.65 -2.32 11.55
N PRO A 327 -11.43 -1.60 12.38
CA PRO A 327 -11.85 -0.25 12.08
C PRO A 327 -10.66 0.70 11.92
N VAL A 328 -10.80 1.68 11.02
CA VAL A 328 -9.71 2.60 10.66
C VAL A 328 -10.08 4.06 10.93
N MET A 329 -9.26 4.77 11.69
CA MET A 329 -9.29 6.23 11.81
C MET A 329 -8.30 6.84 10.82
N VAL A 330 -8.79 7.67 9.91
CA VAL A 330 -7.96 8.30 8.87
C VAL A 330 -7.73 9.78 9.16
N LEU A 331 -6.45 10.19 9.20
CA LEU A 331 -6.01 11.59 9.27
C LEU A 331 -5.16 11.92 8.02
N PRO A 332 -5.74 12.46 6.94
CA PRO A 332 -5.00 12.75 5.71
C PRO A 332 -3.88 13.77 5.94
N MET A 333 -2.67 13.42 5.53
CA MET A 333 -1.46 14.25 5.65
C MET A 333 -1.26 15.18 4.45
N HIS A 334 -1.70 14.78 3.26
CA HIS A 334 -1.47 15.53 2.02
C HIS A 334 -2.78 15.74 1.23
N PRO A 335 -3.15 16.98 0.87
CA PRO A 335 -4.45 17.29 0.25
C PRO A 335 -4.55 16.84 -1.21
N LEU A 336 -3.42 16.66 -1.91
CA LEU A 336 -3.39 16.25 -3.32
C LEU A 336 -3.14 14.75 -3.52
N MET A 337 -3.09 13.96 -2.44
CA MET A 337 -2.97 12.51 -2.52
C MET A 337 -4.35 11.85 -2.36
N ASP A 338 -4.43 10.56 -2.66
CA ASP A 338 -5.61 9.71 -2.54
C ASP A 338 -6.15 9.55 -1.12
N GLN A 339 -5.35 9.87 -0.11
CA GLN A 339 -5.62 9.76 1.34
C GLN A 339 -7.03 10.19 1.77
N HIS A 340 -7.50 11.34 1.28
CA HIS A 340 -8.84 11.84 1.63
C HIS A 340 -9.95 10.99 0.98
N MET A 341 -9.74 10.52 -0.25
CA MET A 341 -10.68 9.64 -0.94
C MET A 341 -10.75 8.28 -0.24
N VAL A 342 -9.60 7.71 0.16
CA VAL A 342 -9.54 6.47 0.94
C VAL A 342 -10.28 6.62 2.26
N GLY A 343 -10.00 7.68 3.03
CA GLY A 343 -10.69 7.93 4.30
C GLY A 343 -12.20 8.12 4.14
N LYS A 344 -12.64 8.81 3.09
CA LYS A 344 -14.07 8.99 2.79
C LYS A 344 -14.74 7.67 2.41
N ALA A 345 -14.10 6.83 1.60
CA ALA A 345 -14.63 5.51 1.23
C ALA A 345 -14.81 4.61 2.46
N ILE A 346 -13.81 4.57 3.36
CA ILE A 346 -13.87 3.79 4.60
C ILE A 346 -14.98 4.31 5.53
N SER A 347 -15.06 5.64 5.70
CA SER A 347 -16.09 6.26 6.52
C SER A 347 -17.49 6.02 5.97
N ASN A 348 -17.68 6.14 4.65
CA ASN A 348 -18.96 5.88 3.99
C ASN A 348 -19.37 4.41 4.07
N ALA A 349 -18.41 3.49 4.02
CA ALA A 349 -18.64 2.06 4.22
C ALA A 349 -18.90 1.69 5.70
N GLY A 350 -18.88 2.68 6.61
CA GLY A 350 -19.11 2.48 8.02
C GLY A 350 -17.99 1.73 8.74
N ALA A 351 -16.81 1.54 8.13
CA ALA A 351 -15.72 0.77 8.71
C ALA A 351 -14.63 1.63 9.38
N GLY A 352 -14.94 2.90 9.64
CA GLY A 352 -13.98 3.83 10.21
C GLY A 352 -14.49 5.26 10.24
N VAL A 353 -13.59 6.16 10.60
CA VAL A 353 -13.86 7.60 10.71
C VAL A 353 -12.78 8.41 10.01
N LEU A 354 -13.16 9.54 9.43
CA LEU A 354 -12.26 10.49 8.78
C LEU A 354 -12.17 11.77 9.62
N LEU A 355 -10.96 12.11 10.07
CA LEU A 355 -10.68 13.36 10.78
C LEU A 355 -9.82 14.29 9.93
N LYS A 356 -9.73 15.55 10.37
CA LYS A 356 -8.81 16.53 9.78
C LYS A 356 -7.47 16.41 10.51
N ARG A 357 -6.36 16.58 9.79
CA ARG A 357 -5.04 16.72 10.43
C ARG A 357 -4.92 17.87 11.44
N THR A 358 -5.83 18.85 11.35
CA THR A 358 -5.92 19.99 12.28
C THR A 358 -6.72 19.67 13.55
N SER A 359 -7.34 18.49 13.66
CA SER A 359 -8.08 18.09 14.85
C SER A 359 -7.21 18.18 16.12
N SER A 360 -7.82 18.58 17.22
CA SER A 360 -7.15 18.66 18.54
C SER A 360 -6.95 17.27 19.15
N PRO A 361 -6.05 17.11 20.13
CA PRO A 361 -5.94 15.88 20.90
C PRO A 361 -7.28 15.40 21.47
N ASP A 362 -8.10 16.30 22.03
CA ASP A 362 -9.42 15.95 22.57
C ASP A 362 -10.36 15.37 21.49
N GLN A 363 -10.37 15.95 20.29
CA GLN A 363 -11.17 15.46 19.18
C GLN A 363 -10.70 14.09 18.69
N ILE A 364 -9.38 13.88 18.65
CA ILE A 364 -8.77 12.60 18.28
C ILE A 364 -9.11 11.54 19.33
N GLY A 365 -8.95 11.87 20.62
CA GLY A 365 -9.24 10.97 21.73
C GLY A 365 -10.71 10.57 21.80
N ALA A 366 -11.62 11.54 21.66
CA ALA A 366 -13.06 11.28 21.61
C ALA A 366 -13.45 10.38 20.42
N ALA A 367 -12.89 10.65 19.23
CA ALA A 367 -13.13 9.82 18.06
C ALA A 367 -12.57 8.39 18.23
N LEU A 368 -11.41 8.23 18.88
CA LEU A 368 -10.80 6.93 19.12
C LEU A 368 -11.63 6.11 20.12
N ALA A 369 -12.05 6.73 21.22
CA ALA A 369 -12.91 6.09 22.21
C ALA A 369 -14.25 5.66 21.57
N ALA A 370 -14.87 6.53 20.78
CA ALA A 370 -16.11 6.20 20.06
C ALA A 370 -15.91 5.08 19.03
N LEU A 371 -14.80 5.09 18.29
CA LEU A 371 -14.47 4.05 17.31
C LEU A 371 -14.30 2.68 17.99
N LEU A 372 -13.59 2.62 19.12
CA LEU A 372 -13.36 1.39 19.87
C LEU A 372 -14.62 0.85 20.55
N ALA A 373 -15.55 1.72 20.96
CA ALA A 373 -16.82 1.32 21.56
C ALA A 373 -17.90 0.92 20.53
N SER A 374 -17.69 1.21 19.24
CA SER A 374 -18.70 1.02 18.20
C SER A 374 -18.71 -0.40 17.63
N GLU A 375 -19.73 -1.18 17.99
CA GLU A 375 -19.97 -2.48 17.35
C GLU A 375 -20.29 -2.37 15.85
N SER A 376 -20.93 -1.29 15.42
CA SER A 376 -21.28 -1.12 14.00
C SER A 376 -20.03 -0.93 13.14
N HIS A 377 -19.06 -0.13 13.61
CA HIS A 377 -17.78 0.02 12.94
C HIS A 377 -17.01 -1.29 12.87
N LEU A 378 -16.99 -2.06 13.96
CA LEU A 378 -16.35 -3.38 13.99
C LEU A 378 -17.01 -4.36 13.02
N LYS A 379 -18.36 -4.46 13.02
CA LYS A 379 -19.10 -5.36 12.12
C LYS A 379 -18.85 -5.00 10.66
N ALA A 380 -18.84 -3.71 10.31
CA ALA A 380 -18.53 -3.25 8.96
C ALA A 380 -17.09 -3.57 8.55
N ALA A 381 -16.11 -3.32 9.42
CA ALA A 381 -14.71 -3.66 9.16
C ALA A 381 -14.51 -5.17 8.97
N VAL A 382 -15.12 -6.01 9.82
CA VAL A 382 -15.09 -7.48 9.68
C VAL A 382 -15.74 -7.94 8.38
N TYR A 383 -16.90 -7.38 8.02
CA TYR A 383 -17.57 -7.69 6.76
C TYR A 383 -16.69 -7.38 5.54
N ILE A 384 -16.12 -6.18 5.50
CA ILE A 384 -15.22 -5.76 4.43
C ILE A 384 -13.97 -6.65 4.44
N GLY A 385 -13.37 -6.92 5.60
CA GLY A 385 -12.19 -7.77 5.72
C GLY A 385 -12.41 -9.18 5.18
N ASN A 386 -13.54 -9.81 5.50
CA ASN A 386 -13.93 -11.09 4.93
C ASN A 386 -14.01 -11.04 3.40
N ARG A 387 -14.56 -9.95 2.86
CA ARG A 387 -14.68 -9.74 1.41
C ARG A 387 -13.33 -9.54 0.74
N LEU A 388 -12.43 -8.72 1.33
CA LEU A 388 -11.06 -8.51 0.84
C LEU A 388 -10.26 -9.83 0.83
N ARG A 389 -10.31 -10.61 1.92
CA ARG A 389 -9.60 -11.91 2.00
C ARG A 389 -10.15 -12.98 1.06
N ARG A 390 -11.44 -12.93 0.73
CA ARG A 390 -12.06 -13.78 -0.30
C ARG A 390 -11.74 -13.32 -1.72
N GLY A 391 -11.32 -12.06 -1.88
CA GLY A 391 -10.86 -11.51 -3.14
C GLY A 391 -9.69 -12.31 -3.70
N ALA A 392 -9.60 -12.36 -5.03
CA ALA A 392 -8.54 -13.10 -5.70
C ALA A 392 -7.19 -12.34 -5.71
N GLY A 393 -7.19 -11.01 -5.51
CA GLY A 393 -5.99 -10.21 -5.24
C GLY A 393 -4.83 -10.53 -6.18
N ALA A 394 -3.67 -10.90 -5.59
CA ALA A 394 -2.49 -11.29 -6.33
C ALA A 394 -2.75 -12.43 -7.34
N ARG A 395 -3.57 -13.42 -7.00
CA ARG A 395 -3.93 -14.53 -7.91
C ARG A 395 -4.71 -14.08 -9.13
N ALA A 396 -5.62 -13.11 -8.98
CA ALA A 396 -6.29 -12.52 -10.15
C ALA A 396 -5.32 -11.69 -10.99
N GLY A 397 -4.47 -10.87 -10.35
CA GLY A 397 -3.47 -10.08 -11.06
C GLY A 397 -2.49 -10.94 -11.86
N ALA A 398 -1.96 -12.00 -11.25
CA ALA A 398 -1.04 -12.93 -11.90
C ALA A 398 -1.71 -13.65 -13.09
N ARG A 399 -2.95 -14.14 -12.92
CA ARG A 399 -3.71 -14.76 -14.02
C ARG A 399 -3.94 -13.80 -15.18
N ILE A 400 -4.38 -12.56 -14.90
CA ILE A 400 -4.56 -11.53 -15.94
C ILE A 400 -3.26 -11.29 -16.71
N LEU A 401 -2.13 -11.22 -16.02
CA LEU A 401 -0.83 -11.03 -16.67
C LEU A 401 -0.38 -12.26 -17.47
N ALA A 402 -0.60 -13.47 -16.94
CA ALA A 402 -0.29 -14.72 -17.63
C ALA A 402 -1.13 -14.91 -18.89
N ASP A 403 -2.43 -14.64 -18.83
CA ASP A 403 -3.35 -14.71 -19.98
C ASP A 403 -2.93 -13.73 -21.10
N LEU A 404 -2.34 -12.58 -20.73
CA LEU A 404 -1.76 -11.65 -21.71
C LEU A 404 -0.46 -12.21 -22.31
N ALA A 405 0.40 -12.83 -21.51
CA ALA A 405 1.70 -13.32 -21.98
C ALA A 405 1.59 -14.44 -23.04
N GLY A 406 0.55 -15.27 -22.99
CA GLY A 406 0.31 -16.38 -23.93
C GLY A 406 0.20 -17.72 -23.22
#